data_AF-A0A6P2C3K2-F1
#
_entry.id   AF-A0A6P2C3K2-F1
#
_cell.length_a   1.000
_cell.length_b   1.000
_cell.length_c   1.000
_cell.angle_alpha   90.00
_cell.angle_beta   90.00
_cell.angle_gamma   90.00
#
_symmetry.space_group_name_H-M   'P 1'
#
loop_
_entity.id
_entity.type
_entity.pdbx_description
1 polymer ?
#
loop_
_entity_poly.entity_id
_entity_poly.type
_entity_poly.pdbx_seq_one_letter_code
_entity_poly.pdbx_strand_id
1 'polypeptide(L)' 'MEANADSFLELIHQFEDFTDAVSPEQAHAELDETTLQLFWMQWPQMSAWAGSLWRLLSEELSGPSSPHIDPELDEVGESG' A
#
# COMPACT_ATOMS: atom_id res chain seq x y z
N MET A 1 -0.04 2.69 -19.58
CA MET A 1 -0.10 3.04 -18.15
C MET A 1 -1.23 2.27 -17.48
N GLU A 2 -2.44 2.27 -18.07
CA GLU A 2 -3.57 1.41 -17.62
C GLU A 2 -3.25 -0.09 -17.61
N ALA A 3 -2.61 -0.63 -18.66
CA ALA A 3 -2.20 -2.04 -18.69
C ALA A 3 -1.27 -2.46 -17.54
N ASN A 4 -0.47 -1.54 -16.98
CA ASN A 4 0.38 -1.83 -15.83
C ASN A 4 -0.43 -1.82 -14.52
N ALA A 5 -1.49 -1.00 -14.44
CA ALA A 5 -2.38 -0.95 -13.29
C ALA A 5 -3.25 -2.21 -13.22
N ASP A 6 -3.86 -2.63 -14.34
CA ASP A 6 -4.60 -3.89 -14.43
C ASP A 6 -3.71 -5.09 -14.07
N SER A 7 -2.49 -5.14 -14.62
CA SER A 7 -1.54 -6.21 -14.30
C SER A 7 -1.14 -6.21 -12.82
N PHE A 8 -0.95 -5.04 -12.21
CA PHE A 8 -0.62 -4.95 -10.79
C PHE A 8 -1.78 -5.41 -9.89
N LEU A 9 -3.02 -5.05 -10.23
CA LEU A 9 -4.21 -5.52 -9.52
C LEU A 9 -4.37 -7.04 -9.63
N GLU A 10 -4.15 -7.60 -10.82
CA GLU A 10 -4.20 -9.04 -11.04
C GLU A 10 -3.15 -9.77 -10.19
N LEU A 11 -1.94 -9.23 -10.10
CA LEU A 11 -0.87 -9.78 -9.26
C LEU A 11 -1.20 -9.73 -7.76
N ILE A 12 -1.82 -8.64 -7.28
CA ILE A 12 -2.27 -8.54 -5.89
C ILE A 12 -3.31 -9.63 -5.61
N HIS A 13 -4.33 -9.76 -6.45
CA HIS A 13 -5.37 -10.76 -6.23
C HIS A 13 -4.82 -12.19 -6.25
N GLN A 14 -3.95 -12.51 -7.22
CA GLN A 14 -3.29 -13.83 -7.24
C GLN A 14 -2.48 -14.10 -5.97
N PHE A 15 -1.81 -13.08 -5.44
CA PHE A 15 -1.04 -13.22 -4.20
C PHE A 15 -1.96 -13.37 -2.98
N GLU A 16 -3.06 -12.62 -2.91
CA GLU A 16 -4.08 -12.76 -1.87
C GLU A 16 -4.69 -14.17 -1.88
N ASP A 17 -5.15 -14.66 -3.04
CA ASP A 17 -5.68 -16.01 -3.23
C ASP A 17 -4.67 -17.08 -2.78
N PHE A 18 -3.38 -16.90 -3.10
CA PHE A 18 -2.33 -17.81 -2.65
C PHE A 18 -2.18 -17.81 -1.12
N THR A 19 -2.17 -16.63 -0.49
CA THR A 19 -2.02 -16.52 0.97
C THR A 19 -3.26 -16.96 1.76
N ASP A 20 -4.44 -16.95 1.15
CA ASP A 20 -5.68 -17.50 1.72
C ASP A 20 -5.68 -19.04 1.63
N ALA A 21 -5.22 -19.58 0.50
CA ALA A 21 -5.20 -21.02 0.25
C ALA A 21 -4.06 -21.78 0.94
N VAL A 22 -2.91 -21.12 1.16
CA VAL A 22 -1.69 -21.77 1.67
C VAL A 22 -1.17 -21.00 2.88
N SER A 23 -1.21 -21.63 4.06
CA SER A 23 -0.62 -21.03 5.26
C SER A 23 0.92 -20.96 5.15
N PRO A 24 1.58 -20.06 5.91
CA PRO A 24 3.05 -19.99 5.91
C PRO A 24 3.72 -21.31 6.28
N GLU A 25 3.15 -22.05 7.25
CA GLU A 25 3.63 -23.37 7.65
C GLU A 25 3.49 -24.41 6.53
N GLN A 26 2.39 -24.37 5.76
CA GLN A 26 2.19 -25.22 4.59
C GLN A 26 3.17 -24.86 3.47
N ALA A 27 3.31 -23.57 3.16
CA ALA A 27 4.26 -23.09 2.16
C ALA A 27 5.70 -23.51 2.50
N HIS A 28 6.11 -23.41 3.76
CA HIS A 28 7.44 -23.87 4.20
C HIS A 28 7.62 -25.39 4.08
N ALA A 29 6.56 -26.18 4.22
CA ALA A 29 6.61 -27.64 4.15
C ALA A 29 6.51 -28.18 2.71
N GLU A 30 5.75 -27.50 1.83
CA GLU A 30 5.41 -27.98 0.50
C GLU A 30 6.22 -27.34 -0.63
N LEU A 31 6.71 -26.10 -0.45
CA LEU A 31 7.58 -25.48 -1.44
C LEU A 31 8.97 -26.08 -1.41
N ASP A 32 9.58 -26.21 -2.57
CA ASP A 32 10.95 -26.69 -2.69
C ASP A 32 11.96 -25.65 -2.16
N GLU A 33 13.15 -26.14 -1.82
CA GLU A 33 14.24 -25.33 -1.27
C GLU A 33 14.65 -24.17 -2.18
N THR A 34 14.63 -24.36 -3.51
CA THR A 34 14.99 -23.30 -4.46
C THR A 34 13.95 -22.19 -4.45
N THR A 35 12.67 -22.54 -4.42
CA THR A 35 11.55 -21.58 -4.31
C THR A 35 11.62 -20.79 -2.99
N LEU A 36 11.87 -21.46 -1.87
CA LEU A 36 12.04 -20.78 -0.57
C LEU A 36 13.27 -19.86 -0.55
N GLN A 37 14.38 -20.26 -1.18
CA GLN A 37 15.58 -19.44 -1.28
C GLN A 37 15.37 -18.21 -2.18
N LEU A 38 14.65 -18.37 -3.29
CA LEU A 38 14.27 -17.24 -4.15
C LEU A 38 13.35 -16.27 -3.42
N PHE A 39 12.35 -16.78 -2.69
CA PHE A 39 11.49 -15.96 -1.83
C PHE A 39 12.33 -15.18 -0.83
N TRP A 40 13.20 -15.85 -0.07
CA TRP A 40 14.06 -15.20 0.92
C TRP A 40 14.96 -14.12 0.31
N MET A 41 15.50 -14.36 -0.89
CA MET A 41 16.42 -13.43 -1.54
C MET A 41 15.72 -12.22 -2.16
N GLN A 42 14.52 -12.40 -2.75
CA GLN A 42 13.82 -11.33 -3.47
C GLN A 42 12.83 -10.55 -2.58
N TRP A 43 12.27 -11.19 -1.56
CA TRP A 43 11.28 -10.59 -0.67
C TRP A 43 11.71 -9.27 -0.02
N PRO A 44 12.97 -9.09 0.46
CA PRO A 44 13.39 -7.83 1.07
C PRO A 44 13.26 -6.62 0.12
N GLN A 45 13.62 -6.80 -1.16
CA GLN A 45 13.52 -5.73 -2.14
C GLN A 45 12.06 -5.42 -2.50
N MET A 46 11.25 -6.46 -2.72
CA MET A 46 9.82 -6.31 -3.01
C MET A 46 9.07 -5.64 -1.86
N SER A 47 9.28 -6.12 -0.63
CA SER A 47 8.64 -5.57 0.57
C SER A 47 9.09 -4.14 0.88
N ALA A 48 10.34 -3.77 0.59
CA ALA A 48 10.79 -2.40 0.71
C ALA A 48 10.03 -1.46 -0.25
N TRP A 49 9.89 -1.84 -1.52
CA TRP A 49 9.13 -1.05 -2.49
C TRP A 49 7.64 -0.94 -2.12
N ALA A 50 7.00 -2.07 -1.78
CA ALA A 50 5.60 -2.09 -1.36
C ALA A 50 5.37 -1.27 -0.07
N GLY A 51 6.30 -1.35 0.89
CA GLY A 51 6.28 -0.55 2.11
C GLY A 51 6.43 0.95 1.85
N SER A 52 7.29 1.35 0.91
CA SER A 52 7.39 2.75 0.48
C SER A 52 6.09 3.24 -0.17
N LEU A 53 5.48 2.44 -1.04
CA LEU A 53 4.18 2.76 -1.64
C LEU A 53 3.10 2.92 -0.57
N TRP A 54 3.03 1.99 0.38
CA TRP A 54 2.11 2.08 1.52
C TRP A 54 2.31 3.36 2.33
N ARG A 55 3.55 3.79 2.59
CA ARG A 55 3.81 5.04 3.31
C ARG A 55 3.33 6.26 2.56
N LEU A 56 3.63 6.35 1.26
CA LEU A 56 3.15 7.45 0.41
C LEU A 56 1.61 7.53 0.41
N LEU A 57 0.94 6.39 0.25
CA LEU A 57 -0.52 6.31 0.32
C LEU A 57 -1.04 6.65 1.73
N SER A 58 -0.38 6.15 2.77
CA SER A 58 -0.76 6.43 4.16
C SER A 58 -0.60 7.91 4.49
N GLU A 59 0.44 8.58 4.00
CA GLU A 59 0.65 10.02 4.20
C GLU A 59 -0.38 10.85 3.42
N GLU A 60 -0.75 10.43 2.21
CA GLU A 60 -1.82 11.05 1.43
C GLU A 60 -3.19 10.90 2.11
N LEU A 61 -3.51 9.68 2.56
CA LEU A 61 -4.77 9.35 3.23
C LEU A 61 -4.83 9.87 4.68
N SER A 62 -3.68 10.06 5.34
CA SER A 62 -3.56 10.67 6.66
C SER A 62 -3.40 12.19 6.58
N GLY A 63 -3.50 12.78 5.38
CA GLY A 63 -3.54 14.22 5.21
C GLY A 63 -4.59 14.83 6.15
N PRO A 64 -4.29 15.99 6.75
CA PRO A 64 -5.20 16.59 7.73
C PRO A 64 -6.58 16.72 7.11
N SER A 65 -7.61 16.38 7.90
CA SER A 65 -8.84 17.18 7.85
C SER A 65 -8.42 18.61 8.19
N SER A 66 -7.80 19.31 7.24
CA SER A 66 -7.53 20.73 7.37
C SER A 66 -8.93 21.32 7.45
N PRO A 67 -9.34 21.92 8.58
CA PRO A 67 -10.43 22.87 8.48
C PRO A 67 -9.99 23.82 7.37
N HIS A 68 -10.79 23.94 6.32
CA HIS A 68 -10.72 25.11 5.47
C HIS A 68 -10.98 26.28 6.42
N ILE A 69 -9.91 26.81 7.02
CA ILE A 69 -9.93 28.16 7.55
C ILE A 69 -9.89 28.99 6.28
N ASP A 70 -11.09 29.21 5.76
CA ASP A 70 -11.38 30.19 4.75
C ASP A 70 -10.88 31.54 5.30
N PRO A 71 -9.83 32.15 4.73
CA PRO A 71 -9.36 33.45 5.18
C PRO A 71 -10.21 34.60 4.60
N GLU A 72 -11.46 34.35 4.20
CA GLU A 72 -12.38 35.37 3.66
C GLU A 72 -13.51 35.79 4.62
N LEU A 73 -13.25 35.85 5.92
CA LEU A 73 -14.00 36.79 6.78
C LEU A 73 -13.15 38.03 7.02
N ASP A 74 -12.83 38.70 5.92
CA ASP A 74 -12.51 40.12 5.94
C ASP A 74 -13.81 40.93 6.07
N GLU A 75 -13.74 41.93 6.95
CA GLU A 75 -14.53 43.16 6.97
C GLU A 75 -16.07 43.11 7.14
N VAL A 76 -16.56 43.57 8.32
CA VAL A 76 -17.36 44.80 8.54
C VAL A 76 -18.17 44.70 9.83
N GLY A 77 -17.97 45.67 10.74
CA GLY A 77 -18.74 45.77 11.97
C GLY A 77 -18.33 46.95 12.83
N GLU A 78 -18.45 48.14 12.26
CA GLU A 78 -18.38 49.43 12.94
C GLU A 78 -19.30 49.50 14.18
N SER A 79 -18.88 50.30 15.17
CA SER A 79 -19.72 51.02 16.14
C SER A 79 -20.20 50.30 17.41
N GLY A 80 -19.64 50.75 18.54
CA GLY A 80 -20.17 50.66 19.91
C GLY A 80 -19.49 51.68 20.80
#